data_AF-E6YR86-F1
#
_entry.id   AF-E6YR86-F1
#
_cell.length_a   1.000
_cell.length_b   1.000
_cell.length_c   1.000
_cell.angle_alpha   90.00
_cell.angle_beta   90.00
_cell.angle_gamma   90.00
#
_symmetry.space_group_name_H-M   'P 1'
#
loop_
_entity.id
_entity.type
_entity.pdbx_description
1 polymer ?
#
loop_
_entity_poly.entity_id
_entity_poly.type
_entity_poly.pdbx_seq_one_letter_code
_entity_poly.pdbx_strand_id
1 'polypeptide(L)'
;MTSKTVTRADLAGAVCRKVGLSHTESADLVELVLGEICNSLVKGEMVKLSSFATFQVRDKSERVGRNPKTGVEASIPPRRVVTFKAANVLKKRILDTHRAKKK
;
A
#
# COMPACT_ATOMS: atom_id res chain seq x y z
N MET A 1 -15.08 -7.01 15.71
CA MET A 1 -13.80 -6.31 15.95
C MET A 1 -13.89 -4.95 15.29
N THR A 2 -13.85 -3.86 16.04
CA THR A 2 -13.76 -2.51 15.47
C THR A 2 -12.41 -2.39 14.78
N SER A 3 -12.42 -2.36 13.45
CA SER A 3 -11.22 -2.21 12.63
C SER A 3 -10.72 -0.78 12.76
N LYS A 4 -9.78 -0.53 13.69
CA LYS A 4 -9.07 0.76 13.72
C LYS A 4 -8.32 0.91 12.38
N THR A 5 -8.69 1.93 11.62
CA THR A 5 -7.96 2.31 10.39
C THR A 5 -6.74 3.12 10.79
N VAL A 6 -5.56 2.73 10.31
CA VAL A 6 -4.32 3.47 10.56
C VAL A 6 -4.27 4.68 9.61
N THR A 7 -4.04 5.87 10.18
CA THR A 7 -3.97 7.13 9.46
C THR A 7 -2.54 7.67 9.39
N ARG A 8 -2.30 8.74 8.61
CA ARG A 8 -1.02 9.45 8.61
C ARG A 8 -0.64 9.96 10.01
N ALA A 9 -1.61 10.44 10.79
CA ALA A 9 -1.38 10.90 12.16
C ALA A 9 -0.92 9.76 13.08
N ASP A 10 -1.45 8.53 12.91
CA ASP A 10 -0.98 7.37 13.67
C ASP A 10 0.48 7.01 13.32
N LEU A 11 0.87 7.12 12.04
CA LEU A 11 2.24 6.88 11.59
C LEU A 11 3.20 7.95 12.14
N ALA A 12 2.85 9.23 12.05
CA ALA A 12 3.63 10.33 12.62
C ALA A 12 3.79 10.16 14.13
N GLY A 13 2.70 9.82 14.84
CA GLY A 13 2.74 9.52 16.27
C GLY A 13 3.66 8.34 16.60
N ALA A 14 3.75 7.32 15.73
CA ALA A 14 4.66 6.19 15.92
C ALA A 14 6.13 6.59 15.77
N VAL A 15 6.44 7.49 14.83
CA VAL A 15 7.79 8.07 14.65
C VAL A 15 8.15 8.94 15.86
N CYS A 16 7.26 9.87 16.23
CA CYS A 16 7.43 10.77 17.37
C CYS A 16 7.80 10.00 18.65
N ARG A 17 7.02 8.97 19.00
CA ARG A 17 7.26 8.14 20.21
C ARG A 17 8.59 7.39 20.20
N LYS A 18 9.13 7.05 19.04
CA LYS A 18 10.34 6.21 18.92
C LYS A 18 11.62 7.00 18.70
N VAL A 19 11.54 8.13 18.03
CA VAL A 19 12.71 8.93 17.62
C VAL A 19 12.90 10.16 18.52
N GLY A 20 11.88 10.54 19.30
CA GLY A 20 11.95 11.70 20.21
C GLY A 20 11.84 13.04 19.48
N LEU A 21 11.41 13.03 18.22
CA LEU A 21 11.16 14.23 17.42
C LEU A 21 9.83 14.89 17.82
N SER A 22 9.67 16.17 17.47
CA SER A 22 8.39 16.85 17.61
C SER A 22 7.32 16.20 16.73
N HIS A 23 6.05 16.46 17.05
CA HIS A 23 4.93 15.96 16.26
C HIS A 23 4.95 16.50 14.82
N THR A 24 5.37 17.76 14.64
CA THR A 24 5.51 18.40 13.33
C THR A 24 6.61 17.73 12.50
N GLU A 25 7.83 17.60 13.04
CA GLU A 25 8.93 16.94 12.33
C GLU A 25 8.60 15.49 11.98
N SER A 26 7.90 14.79 12.88
CA SER A 26 7.48 13.41 12.64
C SER A 26 6.45 13.30 11.51
N ALA A 27 5.54 14.27 11.40
CA ALA A 27 4.58 14.35 10.31
C ALA A 27 5.29 14.64 8.98
N ASP A 28 6.24 15.58 8.98
CA ASP A 28 7.01 15.97 7.80
C ASP A 28 7.84 14.79 7.27
N LEU A 29 8.46 14.01 8.15
CA LEU A 29 9.20 12.80 7.76
C LEU A 29 8.31 11.73 7.13
N VAL A 30 7.11 11.52 7.68
CA VAL A 30 6.15 10.58 7.10
C VAL A 30 5.70 11.07 5.72
N GLU A 31 5.43 12.38 5.57
CA GLU A 31 5.04 12.95 4.28
C GLU A 31 6.18 12.82 3.25
N LEU A 32 7.42 13.07 3.64
CA LEU A 32 8.60 12.93 2.78
C LEU A 32 8.72 11.50 2.26
N VAL A 33 8.61 10.49 3.13
CA VAL A 33 8.69 9.08 2.72
C VAL A 33 7.56 8.71 1.76
N LEU A 34 6.31 9.12 2.06
CA LEU A 34 5.17 8.85 1.18
C LEU A 34 5.30 9.57 -0.17
N GLY A 35 5.79 10.82 -0.15
CA GLY A 35 6.07 11.61 -1.32
C GLY A 35 7.09 10.93 -2.23
N GLU A 36 8.20 10.45 -1.68
CA GLU A 36 9.23 9.75 -2.45
C GLU A 36 8.68 8.48 -3.11
N ILE A 37 7.92 7.67 -2.37
CA ILE A 37 7.26 6.47 -2.94
C ILE A 37 6.34 6.85 -4.10
N CYS A 38 5.51 7.88 -3.94
CA CYS A 38 4.61 8.36 -4.98
C CYS A 38 5.38 8.85 -6.21
N ASN A 39 6.42 9.67 -6.01
CA ASN A 39 7.23 10.25 -7.07
C ASN A 39 7.94 9.18 -7.91
N SER A 40 8.56 8.17 -7.26
CA SER A 40 9.15 7.03 -7.98
C SER A 40 8.10 6.26 -8.80
N LEU A 41 6.92 6.01 -8.24
CA LEU A 41 5.87 5.30 -8.96
C LEU A 41 5.31 6.10 -10.15
N VAL A 42 5.18 7.42 -10.05
CA VAL A 42 4.76 8.27 -11.17
C VAL A 42 5.76 8.19 -12.34
N LYS A 43 7.06 8.10 -12.03
CA LYS A 43 8.14 7.89 -13.00
C LYS A 43 8.14 6.48 -13.62
N GLY A 44 7.33 5.55 -13.10
CA GLY A 44 7.30 4.15 -13.53
C GLY A 44 8.36 3.27 -12.87
N GLU A 45 9.05 3.79 -11.86
CA GLU A 45 10.09 3.06 -11.14
C GLU A 45 9.48 2.05 -10.15
N MET A 46 10.25 1.01 -9.83
CA MET A 46 9.86 0.01 -8.83
C MET A 46 10.37 0.45 -7.45
N VAL A 47 9.47 0.48 -6.46
CA VAL A 47 9.85 0.75 -5.07
C VAL A 47 9.84 -0.55 -4.28
N LYS A 48 11.00 -0.94 -3.73
CA LYS A 48 11.16 -2.16 -2.94
C LYS A 48 11.53 -1.85 -1.49
N LEU A 49 10.59 -2.10 -0.59
CA LEU A 49 10.80 -1.98 0.86
C LEU A 49 10.99 -3.39 1.44
N SER A 50 12.23 -3.71 1.82
CA SER A 50 12.60 -5.04 2.33
C SER A 50 11.72 -5.44 3.52
N SER A 51 11.41 -6.73 3.62
CA SER A 51 10.49 -7.32 4.62
C SER A 51 9.05 -6.80 4.63
N PHE A 52 8.73 -5.76 3.86
CA PHE A 52 7.40 -5.17 3.79
C PHE A 52 6.73 -5.49 2.46
N ALA A 53 7.16 -4.84 1.37
CA ALA A 53 6.50 -4.96 0.08
C ALA A 53 7.31 -4.44 -1.11
N THR A 54 6.85 -4.82 -2.29
CA THR A 54 7.26 -4.22 -3.56
C THR A 54 6.07 -3.53 -4.22
N PHE A 55 6.24 -2.27 -4.57
CA PHE A 55 5.32 -1.50 -5.39
C PHE A 55 5.89 -1.44 -6.81
N GLN A 56 5.06 -1.75 -7.79
CA GLN A 56 5.44 -1.72 -9.21
C GLN A 56 4.28 -1.16 -10.02
N VAL A 57 4.59 -0.35 -11.02
CA VAL A 57 3.63 0.08 -12.04
C VAL A 57 3.54 -0.99 -13.12
N ARG A 58 2.32 -1.25 -13.60
CA ARG A 58 2.08 -2.15 -14.72
C ARG A 58 1.19 -1.49 -15.75
N ASP A 59 1.55 -1.63 -17.00
CA ASP A 59 0.67 -1.36 -18.12
C ASP A 59 -0.34 -2.50 -18.26
N LYS A 60 -1.61 -2.11 -18.43
CA LYS A 60 -2.72 -3.01 -18.72
C LYS A 60 -3.21 -2.68 -20.12
N SER A 61 -3.24 -3.70 -20.98
CA SER A 61 -3.85 -3.60 -22.30
C SER A 61 -5.36 -3.41 -22.19
N GLU A 62 -5.94 -2.91 -23.27
CA GLU A 62 -7.39 -2.92 -23.45
C GLU A 62 -7.94 -4.35 -23.33
N ARG A 63 -9.14 -4.47 -22.78
CA ARG A 63 -9.87 -5.74 -22.71
C ARG A 63 -11.36 -5.50 -22.54
N VAL A 64 -12.16 -6.44 -22.98
CA VAL A 64 -13.61 -6.41 -22.77
C VAL A 64 -13.93 -6.86 -21.34
N GLY A 65 -14.67 -6.03 -20.61
CA GLY A 65 -15.29 -6.36 -19.34
C GLY A 65 -16.80 -6.49 -19.48
N ARG A 66 -17.48 -6.73 -18.37
CA ARG A 66 -18.95 -6.76 -18.31
C ARG A 66 -19.44 -5.93 -17.15
N ASN A 67 -20.56 -5.23 -17.34
CA ASN A 67 -21.25 -4.58 -16.24
C ASN A 67 -21.74 -5.65 -15.25
N PRO A 68 -21.29 -5.66 -13.98
CA PRO A 68 -21.66 -6.71 -13.03
C PRO A 68 -23.17 -6.79 -12.76
N LYS A 69 -23.92 -5.71 -12.98
CA LYS A 69 -25.36 -5.66 -12.76
C LYS A 69 -26.18 -6.11 -13.97
N THR A 70 -25.76 -5.78 -15.19
CA THR A 70 -26.55 -6.02 -16.42
C THR A 70 -25.97 -7.06 -17.36
N GLY A 71 -24.71 -7.47 -17.17
CA GLY A 71 -24.01 -8.43 -18.04
C GLY A 71 -23.53 -7.87 -19.38
N VAL A 72 -23.92 -6.64 -19.73
CA VAL A 72 -23.56 -5.99 -21.00
C VAL A 72 -22.05 -5.80 -21.08
N GLU A 73 -21.49 -6.13 -22.24
CA GLU A 73 -20.06 -5.98 -22.51
C GLU A 73 -19.68 -4.52 -22.67
N ALA A 74 -18.53 -4.14 -22.09
CA ALA A 74 -17.98 -2.80 -22.15
C ALA A 74 -16.46 -2.87 -22.25
N SER A 75 -15.86 -2.07 -23.14
CA SER A 75 -14.41 -2.01 -23.24
C SER A 75 -13.81 -1.32 -22.00
N ILE A 76 -12.72 -1.89 -21.48
CA ILE A 76 -11.90 -1.31 -20.42
C ILE A 76 -10.64 -0.75 -21.08
N PRO A 77 -10.44 0.57 -21.09
CA PRO A 77 -9.33 1.19 -21.79
C PRO A 77 -7.98 0.79 -21.19
N PRO A 78 -6.91 0.84 -22.00
CA PRO A 78 -5.57 0.58 -21.50
C PRO A 78 -5.18 1.62 -20.45
N ARG A 79 -4.45 1.20 -19.41
CA ARG A 79 -4.07 2.07 -18.30
C ARG A 79 -2.86 1.57 -17.54
N ARG A 80 -2.19 2.48 -16.84
CA ARG A 80 -1.17 2.15 -15.83
C ARG A 80 -1.81 1.94 -14.48
N VAL A 81 -1.42 0.87 -13.80
CA VAL A 81 -1.89 0.55 -12.44
C VAL A 81 -0.71 0.29 -11.52
N VAL A 82 -0.80 0.76 -10.27
CA VAL A 82 0.13 0.36 -9.21
C VAL A 82 -0.32 -1.00 -8.66
N THR A 83 0.63 -1.88 -8.39
CA THR A 83 0.37 -3.15 -7.71
C THR A 83 1.27 -3.28 -6.49
N PHE A 84 0.68 -3.72 -5.39
CA PHE A 84 1.37 -4.01 -4.13
C PHE A 84 1.60 -5.51 -3.99
N LYS A 85 2.84 -5.91 -3.81
CA LYS A 85 3.22 -7.30 -3.52
C LYS A 85 3.81 -7.37 -2.12
N ALA A 86 3.05 -7.91 -1.17
CA ALA A 86 3.55 -8.16 0.19
C ALA A 86 4.74 -9.13 0.18
N ALA A 87 5.77 -8.81 0.96
CA ALA A 87 6.91 -9.68 1.19
C ALA A 87 6.48 -10.95 1.95
N ASN A 88 7.21 -12.05 1.75
CA ASN A 88 6.93 -13.32 2.41
C ASN A 88 6.99 -13.20 3.94
N VAL A 89 7.88 -12.35 4.48
CA VAL A 89 7.98 -12.06 5.91
C VAL A 89 6.67 -11.48 6.45
N LEU A 90 6.11 -10.47 5.76
CA LEU A 90 4.82 -9.87 6.15
C LEU A 90 3.68 -10.89 6.06
N LYS A 91 3.60 -11.64 4.96
CA LYS A 91 2.57 -12.68 4.78
C LYS A 91 2.62 -13.74 5.89
N LYS A 92 3.83 -14.18 6.26
CA LYS A 92 4.04 -15.15 7.33
C LYS A 92 3.55 -14.61 8.67
N ARG A 93 3.94 -13.38 9.04
CA ARG A 93 3.47 -12.72 10.28
C ARG A 93 1.95 -12.64 10.37
N ILE A 94 1.27 -12.34 9.26
CA ILE A 94 -0.20 -12.30 9.20
C ILE A 94 -0.78 -13.70 9.42
N LEU A 95 -0.24 -14.72 8.75
CA LEU A 95 -0.68 -16.11 8.89
C LEU A 95 -0.49 -16.65 10.32
N ASP A 96 0.65 -16.38 10.93
CA ASP A 96 0.98 -16.82 12.29
C ASP A 96 0.00 -16.18 13.30
N THR A 97 -0.29 -14.89 13.14
CA THR A 97 -1.27 -14.17 13.98
C THR A 97 -2.68 -14.76 13.83
N HIS A 98 -3.08 -15.15 12.61
CA HIS A 98 -4.37 -15.79 12.36
C HIS A 98 -4.48 -17.15 13.04
N ARG A 99 -3.42 -17.96 13.00
CA ARG A 99 -3.36 -19.27 13.67
C ARG A 99 -3.42 -19.13 15.18
N ALA A 100 -2.71 -18.16 15.75
CA ALA A 100 -2.69 -17.92 17.20
C ALA A 100 -4.07 -17.52 17.75
N LYS A 101 -4.90 -16.78 16.99
CA LYS A 101 -6.27 -16.42 17.40
C LYS A 101 -7.28 -17.57 17.34
N LYS A 102 -6.95 -18.67 16.65
CA LYS A 102 -7.81 -19.85 16.51
C LYS A 102 -7.53 -20.93 17.55
N LYS A 103 -6.42 -20.82 18.27
CA LYS A 103 -6.06 -21.68 19.39
C LYS A 103 -6.56 -21.03 20.68
#